data_AF-A0A3B8RIK2-F1
#
_entry.id   AF-A0A3B8RIK2-F1
#
_cell.length_a   1.000
_cell.length_b   1.000
_cell.length_c   1.000
_cell.angle_alpha   90.00
_cell.angle_beta   90.00
_cell.angle_gamma   90.00
#
_symmetry.space_group_name_H-M   'P 1'
#
loop_
_entity.id
_entity.type
_entity.pdbx_description
1 polymer ?
#
loop_
_entity_poly.entity_id
_entity_poly.type
_entity_poly.pdbx_seq_one_letter_code
_entity_poly.pdbx_strand_id
1 'polypeptide(L)'
;PTGWRYDVLRALDFFQDFNASKDNRINEAIELVIKRKGEDGKWQLQNRHAGRYFFEMEIVGESSRWNTLRALRILKWWENKLD
;
A
#
# COMPACT_ATOMS: atom_id res chain seq x y z
N PRO A 1 -3.09 -8.54 12.24
CA PRO A 1 -1.69 -8.76 11.81
C PRO A 1 -1.66 -9.38 10.42
N THR A 2 -0.61 -9.13 9.63
CA THR A 2 -0.48 -9.64 8.25
C THR A 2 -0.53 -11.17 8.13
N GLY A 3 -0.39 -11.90 9.23
CA GLY A 3 -0.62 -13.36 9.27
C GLY A 3 -2.08 -13.80 9.19
N TRP A 4 -3.05 -12.88 9.33
CA TRP A 4 -4.50 -13.22 9.36
C TRP A 4 -5.37 -12.31 8.49
N ARG A 5 -4.81 -11.20 7.99
CA ARG A 5 -5.52 -10.27 7.10
C ARG A 5 -4.61 -9.91 5.94
N TYR A 6 -5.16 -10.08 4.75
CA TYR A 6 -4.52 -9.71 3.49
C TYR A 6 -5.26 -8.50 2.94
N ASP A 7 -4.53 -7.48 2.55
CA ASP A 7 -5.07 -6.29 1.90
C ASP A 7 -4.41 -6.08 0.54
N VAL A 8 -5.00 -5.18 -0.24
CA VAL A 8 -4.55 -4.87 -1.60
C VAL A 8 -3.09 -4.39 -1.61
N LEU A 9 -2.70 -3.53 -0.66
CA LEU A 9 -1.32 -3.04 -0.59
C LEU A 9 -0.34 -4.19 -0.31
N ARG A 10 -0.69 -5.15 0.56
CA ARG A 10 0.17 -6.31 0.83
C ARG A 10 0.36 -7.18 -0.40
N ALA A 11 -0.69 -7.44 -1.17
CA ALA A 11 -0.61 -8.22 -2.40
C ALA A 11 0.26 -7.54 -3.46
N LEU A 12 0.01 -6.25 -3.70
CA LEU A 12 0.72 -5.49 -4.72
C LEU A 12 2.18 -5.23 -4.35
N ASP A 13 2.48 -4.96 -3.08
CA ASP A 13 3.85 -4.78 -2.58
C ASP A 13 4.66 -6.07 -2.76
N PHE A 14 4.03 -7.25 -2.63
CA PHE A 14 4.66 -8.52 -2.98
C PHE A 14 4.98 -8.64 -4.48
N PHE A 15 4.02 -8.36 -5.37
CA PHE A 15 4.28 -8.43 -6.82
C PHE A 15 5.37 -7.44 -7.25
N GLN A 16 5.36 -6.25 -6.67
CA GLN A 16 6.37 -5.24 -6.91
C GLN A 16 7.76 -5.70 -6.42
N ASP A 17 7.85 -6.24 -5.21
CA ASP A 17 9.11 -6.71 -4.61
C ASP A 17 9.75 -7.85 -5.43
N PHE A 18 8.91 -8.73 -5.98
CA PHE A 18 9.33 -9.78 -6.91
C PHE A 18 9.54 -9.30 -8.35
N ASN A 19 9.33 -8.01 -8.63
CA ASN A 19 9.36 -7.42 -9.97
C ASN A 19 8.56 -8.27 -10.98
N ALA A 20 7.36 -8.70 -10.58
CA ALA A 20 6.53 -9.58 -11.40
C ALA A 20 6.17 -8.91 -12.74
N SER A 21 5.94 -9.73 -13.77
CA SER A 21 5.40 -9.23 -15.03
C SER A 21 4.02 -8.61 -14.81
N LYS A 22 3.75 -7.49 -15.50
CA LYS A 22 2.46 -6.80 -15.40
C LYS A 22 1.35 -7.67 -15.99
N ASP A 23 0.25 -7.76 -15.26
CA ASP A 23 -0.94 -8.53 -15.64
C ASP A 23 -2.17 -7.65 -15.52
N ASN A 24 -3.03 -7.65 -16.54
CA ASN A 24 -4.22 -6.79 -16.59
C ASN A 24 -5.20 -7.03 -15.42
N ARG A 25 -5.16 -8.20 -14.78
CA ARG A 25 -5.97 -8.50 -13.60
C ARG A 25 -5.61 -7.63 -12.38
N ILE A 26 -4.45 -6.99 -12.40
CA ILE A 26 -3.96 -6.10 -11.34
C ILE A 26 -4.49 -4.66 -11.52
N ASN A 27 -5.01 -4.29 -12.69
CA ASN A 27 -5.41 -2.92 -13.03
C ASN A 27 -6.38 -2.31 -12.01
N GLU A 28 -7.45 -3.02 -11.67
CA GLU A 28 -8.45 -2.54 -10.69
C GLU A 28 -7.83 -2.25 -9.32
N ALA A 29 -6.87 -3.09 -8.90
CA ALA A 29 -6.16 -2.91 -7.65
C ALA A 29 -5.23 -1.68 -7.68
N ILE A 30 -4.59 -1.41 -8.82
CA ILE A 30 -3.78 -0.21 -9.01
C ILE A 30 -4.65 1.05 -9.02
N GLU A 31 -5.78 1.02 -9.73
CA GLU A 31 -6.74 2.13 -9.75
C GLU A 31 -7.25 2.45 -8.33
N LEU A 32 -7.50 1.43 -7.51
CA LEU A 32 -7.86 1.60 -6.11
C LEU A 32 -6.74 2.29 -5.31
N VAL A 33 -5.47 1.94 -5.55
CA VAL A 33 -4.32 2.63 -4.94
C VAL A 33 -4.31 4.09 -5.37
N ILE A 34 -4.39 4.38 -6.67
CA ILE A 34 -4.37 5.76 -7.19
C ILE A 34 -5.51 6.59 -6.60
N LYS A 35 -6.75 6.06 -6.60
CA LYS A 35 -7.95 6.73 -6.10
C LYS A 35 -7.87 7.07 -4.61
N ARG A 36 -7.10 6.30 -3.83
CA ARG A 36 -6.93 6.52 -2.39
C ARG A 36 -5.75 7.42 -2.02
N LYS A 37 -5.05 7.98 -3.01
CA LYS A 37 -4.05 9.02 -2.78
C LYS A 37 -4.74 10.28 -2.24
N GLY A 38 -4.33 10.73 -1.05
CA GLY A 38 -4.79 11.97 -0.47
C GLY A 38 -4.29 13.20 -1.23
N GLU A 39 -4.86 14.36 -0.92
CA GLU A 39 -4.47 15.65 -1.51
C GLU A 39 -3.00 15.99 -1.19
N ASP A 40 -2.48 15.54 -0.05
CA ASP A 40 -1.08 15.65 0.36
C ASP A 40 -0.15 14.63 -0.35
N GLY A 41 -0.72 13.82 -1.24
CA GLY A 41 -0.03 12.78 -1.98
C GLY A 41 0.28 11.51 -1.18
N LYS A 42 -0.30 11.35 0.02
CA LYS A 42 -0.05 10.22 0.92
C LYS A 42 -1.28 9.32 1.05
N TRP A 43 -1.09 8.15 1.65
CA TRP A 43 -2.16 7.18 1.91
C TRP A 43 -2.41 7.05 3.40
N GLN A 44 -3.67 7.08 3.80
CA GLN A 44 -4.07 7.03 5.21
C GLN A 44 -3.85 5.64 5.84
N LEU A 45 -3.66 5.60 7.16
CA LEU A 45 -3.81 4.38 7.95
C LEU A 45 -5.29 4.08 8.15
N GLN A 46 -5.85 3.10 7.43
CA GLN A 46 -7.29 2.84 7.50
C GLN A 46 -7.76 2.11 8.74
N ASN A 47 -6.95 1.16 9.21
CA ASN A 47 -7.34 0.29 10.30
C ASN A 47 -6.14 -0.01 11.17
N ARG A 48 -6.39 -0.04 12.47
CA ARG A 48 -5.52 -0.71 13.43
C ARG A 48 -6.07 -2.09 13.69
N HIS A 49 -5.21 -3.10 13.61
CA HIS A 49 -5.63 -4.45 14.01
C HIS A 49 -5.63 -4.57 15.53
N ALA A 50 -6.52 -5.39 16.09
CA ALA A 50 -6.51 -5.67 17.52
C ALA A 50 -5.24 -6.48 17.90
N GLY A 51 -4.68 -6.20 19.08
CA GLY A 51 -3.48 -6.87 19.61
C GLY A 51 -2.76 -6.02 20.64
N ARG A 52 -1.77 -6.62 21.33
CA ARG A 52 -0.84 -5.87 22.19
C ARG A 52 0.28 -5.28 21.32
N TYR A 53 0.42 -3.97 21.38
CA TYR A 53 1.49 -3.23 20.72
C TYR A 53 2.35 -2.57 21.79
N PHE A 54 3.68 -2.63 21.63
CA PHE A 54 4.60 -1.93 22.54
C PHE A 54 4.60 -0.42 22.29
N PHE A 55 4.37 -0.01 21.04
CA PHE A 55 4.34 1.40 20.63
C PHE A 55 3.29 1.62 19.55
N GLU A 56 2.63 2.77 19.60
CA GLU A 56 1.79 3.26 18.52
C GLU A 56 2.63 4.12 17.58
N MET A 57 2.83 3.65 16.35
CA MET A 57 3.67 4.35 15.37
C MET A 57 2.89 5.40 14.55
N GLU A 58 1.59 5.20 14.37
CA GLU A 58 0.74 5.98 13.47
C GLU A 58 -0.71 6.05 13.99
N ILE A 59 -1.40 7.12 13.63
CA ILE A 59 -2.80 7.40 14.00
C ILE A 59 -3.72 6.93 12.87
N VAL A 60 -4.81 6.24 13.21
CA VAL A 60 -5.82 5.80 12.24
C VAL A 60 -6.53 7.02 11.65
N GLY A 61 -6.74 7.03 10.34
CA GLY A 61 -7.33 8.15 9.58
C GLY A 61 -6.30 9.16 9.10
N GLU A 62 -5.12 9.23 9.73
CA GLU A 62 -4.04 10.12 9.31
C GLU A 62 -3.18 9.51 8.20
N SER A 63 -2.43 10.37 7.50
CA SER A 63 -1.46 9.95 6.48
C SER A 63 -0.41 8.99 7.08
N SER A 64 -0.36 7.77 6.55
CA SER A 64 0.54 6.70 6.98
C SER A 64 1.82 6.71 6.15
N ARG A 65 2.97 6.75 6.84
CA ARG A 65 4.30 6.60 6.26
C ARG A 65 4.45 5.24 5.60
N TRP A 66 3.95 4.18 6.24
CA TRP A 66 4.09 2.80 5.74
C TRP A 66 3.19 2.50 4.54
N ASN A 67 1.95 2.97 4.54
CA ASN A 67 1.08 2.80 3.37
C ASN A 67 1.57 3.66 2.22
N THR A 68 2.04 4.87 2.50
CA THR A 68 2.62 5.75 1.47
C THR A 68 3.84 5.13 0.83
N LEU A 69 4.78 4.59 1.60
CA LEU A 69 5.96 3.92 1.05
C LEU A 69 5.58 2.77 0.11
N ARG A 70 4.67 1.89 0.54
CA ARG A 70 4.20 0.76 -0.26
C ARG A 70 3.49 1.22 -1.53
N ALA A 71 2.56 2.16 -1.41
CA ALA A 71 1.85 2.72 -2.56
C ALA A 71 2.81 3.35 -3.59
N LEU A 72 3.79 4.12 -3.14
CA LEU A 72 4.78 4.72 -4.03
C LEU A 72 5.63 3.67 -4.77
N ARG A 73 6.05 2.61 -4.08
CA ARG A 73 6.78 1.49 -4.70
C ARG A 73 5.93 0.79 -5.75
N ILE A 74 4.69 0.44 -5.40
CA ILE A 74 3.72 -0.20 -6.28
C ILE A 74 3.50 0.63 -7.54
N LEU A 75 3.23 1.94 -7.39
CA LEU A 75 2.99 2.82 -8.53
C LEU A 75 4.24 3.01 -9.39
N LYS A 76 5.44 3.13 -8.79
CA LYS A 76 6.70 3.21 -9.52
C LYS A 76 6.93 1.98 -10.40
N TRP A 77 6.73 0.79 -9.85
CA TRP A 77 6.81 -0.47 -10.58
C TRP A 77 5.74 -0.57 -11.68
N TRP A 78 4.51 -0.21 -11.37
CA TRP A 78 3.43 -0.26 -12.34
C TRP A 78 3.58 0.75 -13.49
N GLU A 79 4.17 1.92 -13.25
CA GLU A 79 4.40 2.95 -14.26
C GLU A 79 5.71 2.77 -15.04
N ASN A 80 6.59 1.83 -14.65
CA ASN A 80 7.96 1.71 -15.19
C ASN A 80 8.76 3.02 -15.10
N LYS A 81 8.57 3.81 -14.05
CA LYS A 81 9.49 4.94 -13.80
C LYS A 81 10.78 4.38 -13.23
N LEU A 82 11.72 4.06 -14.12
CA LEU A 82 13.14 4.05 -13.78
C LEU A 82 13.52 5.51 -13.54
N ASP A 83 14.16 5.79 -12.40
CA ASP A 83 14.76 7.12 -12.18
C ASP A 83 15.86 7.36 -13.22
#